data_AF-A0A833YLW5-F1
#
_entry.id   AF-A0A833YLW5-F1
#
_cell.length_a   1.000
_cell.length_b   1.000
_cell.length_c   1.000
_cell.angle_alpha   90.00
_cell.angle_beta   90.00
_cell.angle_gamma   90.00
#
_symmetry.space_group_name_H-M   'P 1'
#
loop_
_entity.id
_entity.type
_entity.pdbx_description
1 polymer ?
#
loop_
_entity_poly.entity_id
_entity_poly.type
_entity_poly.pdbx_seq_one_letter_code
_entity_poly.pdbx_strand_id
1 'polypeptide(L)' 'MPRYCLFGDTVNTASRMESNGEALKIHLSSETKAVLEEFGGFELELRGDVEMKGKGKVRTYWLLGERGNSTRG' A
#
# COMPACT_ATOMS: atom_id res chain seq x y z
N MET A 1 12.23 20.02 23.35
CA MET A 1 10.95 19.30 23.49
C MET A 1 11.12 17.91 22.87
N PRO A 2 10.84 16.81 23.59
CA PRO A 2 10.99 15.47 23.04
C PRO A 2 9.97 15.23 21.91
N ARG A 3 10.43 14.67 20.78
CA ARG A 3 9.57 14.21 19.68
C ARG A 3 9.55 12.69 19.66
N TYR A 4 8.36 12.10 19.66
CA TYR A 4 8.19 10.67 19.46
C TYR A 4 8.31 10.37 17.97
N CYS A 5 9.27 9.50 17.62
CA CYS A 5 9.56 9.13 16.24
C CYS A 5 9.57 7.60 16.13
N LEU A 6 8.96 7.08 15.07
CA LEU A 6 9.02 5.66 14.70
C LEU A 6 10.12 5.45 13.67
N PHE A 7 10.86 4.35 13.79
CA PHE A 7 11.98 4.00 12.91
C PHE A 7 11.90 2.52 12.52
N GLY A 8 12.47 2.17 11.37
CA GLY A 8 12.54 0.78 10.90
C GLY A 8 12.28 0.63 9.40
N ASP A 9 12.48 -0.58 8.90
CA ASP A 9 12.29 -0.89 7.48
C ASP A 9 10.82 -0.70 7.03
N THR A 10 9.86 -0.99 7.89
CA THR A 10 8.43 -0.82 7.59
C THR A 10 8.09 0.64 7.30
N VAL A 11 8.52 1.59 8.14
CA VAL A 11 8.26 3.02 7.92
C VAL A 11 9.02 3.55 6.70
N ASN A 12 10.24 3.05 6.44
CA ASN A 12 10.99 3.38 5.24
C ASN A 12 10.29 2.86 3.97
N THR A 13 9.74 1.66 4.01
CA THR A 13 8.99 1.05 2.90
C THR A 13 7.71 1.82 2.63
N ALA A 14 6.95 2.15 3.67
CA ALA A 14 5.74 2.96 3.56
C ALA A 14 6.04 4.32 2.94
N SER A 15 7.11 5.01 3.38
CA SER A 15 7.56 6.26 2.77
C SER A 15 7.88 6.11 1.29
N ARG A 16 8.54 5.02 0.88
CA ARG A 16 8.86 4.78 -0.54
C ARG A 16 7.63 4.47 -1.37
N MET A 17 6.67 3.74 -0.80
CA MET A 17 5.40 3.47 -1.47
C MET A 17 4.62 4.76 -1.70
N GLU A 18 4.59 5.66 -0.72
CA GLU A 18 3.96 6.97 -0.84
C GLU A 18 4.67 7.84 -1.90
N SER A 19 6.00 7.92 -1.85
CA SER A 19 6.78 8.69 -2.84
C SER A 19 6.70 8.14 -4.27
N ASN A 20 6.38 6.86 -4.45
CA ASN A 20 6.13 6.23 -5.76
C ASN A 20 4.63 6.02 -6.01
N GLY A 21 3.75 6.63 -5.22
CA GLY A 21 2.31 6.52 -5.37
C GLY A 21 1.76 7.36 -6.51
N GLU A 22 0.46 7.25 -6.74
CA GLU A 22 -0.29 8.14 -7.63
C GLU A 22 -1.29 8.95 -6.80
N ALA A 23 -1.57 10.18 -7.24
CA ALA A 23 -2.54 11.03 -6.58
C ALA A 23 -3.90 10.34 -6.51
N LEU A 24 -4.56 10.45 -5.35
CA LEU A 24 -5.88 9.86 -5.07
C LEU A 24 -5.93 8.32 -5.15
N LYS A 25 -4.79 7.63 -5.12
CA LYS A 25 -4.72 6.16 -5.03
C LYS A 25 -4.03 5.73 -3.74
N ILE A 26 -4.42 4.56 -3.23
CA ILE A 26 -3.80 3.93 -2.06
C ILE A 26 -2.89 2.80 -2.55
N HIS A 27 -1.59 2.97 -2.36
CA HIS A 27 -0.55 2.04 -2.78
C HIS A 27 -0.33 0.96 -1.71
N LEU A 28 -0.29 -0.31 -2.12
CA LEU A 28 -0.16 -1.47 -1.24
C LEU A 28 1.06 -2.33 -1.58
N SER A 29 1.69 -2.88 -0.54
CA SER A 29 2.73 -3.88 -0.65
C SER A 29 2.11 -5.27 -0.81
N SER A 30 2.94 -6.24 -1.18
CA SER A 30 2.48 -7.63 -1.33
C SER A 30 1.99 -8.22 0.00
N GLU A 31 2.65 -7.86 1.11
CA GLU A 31 2.30 -8.30 2.46
C GLU A 31 0.94 -7.75 2.88
N THR A 32 0.69 -6.44 2.70
CA THR A 32 -0.61 -5.84 3.02
C THR A 32 -1.71 -6.42 2.14
N LYS A 33 -1.44 -6.65 0.85
CA LYS A 33 -2.38 -7.30 -0.07
C LYS A 33 -2.80 -8.69 0.42
N ALA A 34 -1.86 -9.52 0.87
CA ALA A 34 -2.17 -10.86 1.37
C ALA A 34 -3.11 -10.83 2.59
N VAL A 35 -2.89 -9.90 3.53
CA VAL A 35 -3.75 -9.73 4.70
C VAL A 35 -5.16 -9.26 4.31
N LEU A 36 -5.28 -8.31 3.38
CA LEU A 36 -6.58 -7.82 2.92
C LEU A 36 -7.37 -8.87 2.13
N GLU A 37 -6.69 -9.74 1.38
CA GLU A 37 -7.33 -10.88 0.73
C GLU A 37 -7.85 -11.91 1.73
N GLU A 38 -7.09 -12.19 2.79
CA GLU A 38 -7.53 -13.09 3.87
C GLU A 38 -8.76 -12.54 4.60
N PHE A 39 -8.76 -11.23 4.88
CA PHE A 39 -9.91 -10.56 5.51
C PHE A 39 -11.18 -10.67 4.66
N GLY A 40 -11.02 -10.57 3.33
CA GLY A 40 -12.12 -10.51 2.39
C GLY A 40 -12.87 -9.18 2.48
N GLY A 41 -13.36 -8.68 1.36
CA GLY A 41 -14.09 -7.41 1.34
C GLY A 41 -13.32 -6.22 0.81
N PHE A 42 -12.16 -6.40 0.17
CA PHE A 42 -11.48 -5.33 -0.55
C PHE A 42 -11.27 -5.68 -2.03
N GLU A 43 -11.37 -4.67 -2.89
CA GLU A 43 -11.03 -4.75 -4.30
C GLU A 43 -9.62 -4.22 -4.51
N LEU A 44 -8.75 -5.08 -5.01
CA LEU A 44 -7.32 -4.81 -5.16
C LEU A 44 -6.94 -5.01 -6.63
N GLU A 45 -6.10 -4.13 -7.16
CA GLU A 45 -5.61 -4.18 -8.54
C GLU A 45 -4.09 -4.36 -8.55
N LEU A 46 -3.58 -5.22 -9.44
CA LEU A 46 -2.15 -5.33 -9.66
C LEU A 46 -1.64 -4.06 -10.35
N ARG A 47 -0.76 -3.33 -9.68
CA ARG A 47 0.00 -2.23 -10.30
C ARG A 47 1.15 -2.76 -11.15
N GLY A 48 1.83 -3.80 -10.65
CA GLY A 48 3.03 -4.37 -11.25
C GLY A 48 4.28 -4.17 -10.38
N ASP A 49 5.45 -4.32 -11.00
CA ASP A 49 6.73 -4.25 -10.31
C ASP A 49 7.30 -2.82 -10.36
N VAL A 50 7.59 -2.24 -9.19
CA VAL A 50 8.07 -0.86 -9.02
C VAL A 50 9.48 -0.89 -8.43
N GLU A 51 10.37 -0.08 -8.99
CA GLU A 51 11.75 0.00 -8.51
C GLU A 51 11.85 0.86 -7.25
N MET A 52 12.32 0.27 -6.16
CA MET A 52 12.51 0.93 -4.87
C MET A 52 13.97 0.82 -4.43
N LYS A 53 14.60 1.96 -4.14
CA LYS A 53 16.03 2.06 -3.80
C LYS A 53 16.47 1.09 -2.68
N GLY A 54 17.24 0.06 -2.96
CA GLY A 54 17.68 -0.90 -1.92
C GLY A 54 16.67 -1.98 -1.55
N LYS A 55 15.51 -2.04 -2.23
CA LYS A 55 14.65 -3.23 -2.30
C LYS A 55 14.61 -3.83 -3.71
N GLY A 56 15.08 -3.10 -4.72
CA GLY A 56 15.03 -3.53 -6.12
C GLY A 56 13.61 -3.41 -6.65
N LYS A 57 13.20 -4.35 -7.51
CA LYS A 57 11.83 -4.41 -8.04
C LYS A 57 10.90 -5.06 -7.01
N VAL A 58 9.90 -4.31 -6.58
CA VAL A 58 8.89 -4.75 -5.61
C VAL A 58 7.55 -4.85 -6.31
N ARG A 59 6.87 -5.98 -6.17
CA ARG A 59 5.50 -6.14 -6.67
C ARG A 59 4.50 -5.41 -5.79
N THR A 60 3.65 -4.62 -6.42
CA THR A 60 2.75 -3.67 -5.73
C THR A 60 1.35 -3.68 -6.31
N TYR A 61 0.42 -3.13 -5.52
CA TYR A 61 -1.02 -3.17 -5.79
C TYR A 61 -1.68 -1.83 -5.48
N TRP A 62 -2.83 -1.58 -6.08
CA TRP A 62 -3.73 -0.49 -5.71
C TRP A 62 -4.92 -1.05 -4.92
N LEU A 63 -5.33 -0.34 -3.87
CA LEU A 63 -6.64 -0.55 -3.25
C LEU A 63 -7.67 0.29 -4.01
N LEU A 64 -8.67 -0.37 -4.59
CA LEU A 64 -9.77 0.27 -5.32
C LEU A 64 -10.94 0.62 -4.40
N GLY A 65 -11.22 -0.19 -3.40
CA GLY A 65 -12.32 0.05 -2.46
C GLY A 65 -12.70 -1.18 -1.65
N GLU A 66 -13.80 -1.06 -0.90
CA GLU A 66 -14.40 -2.14 -0.14
C GLU A 66 -15.48 -2.85 -0.99
N ARG A 67 -15.39 -4.17 -1.10
CA ARG A 67 -16.32 -5.02 -1.83
C ARG A 67 -17.61 -5.16 -1.00
N GLY A 68 -18.59 -4.30 -1.24
CA GLY A 68 -19.90 -4.40 -0.59
C GLY A 68 -20.53 -3.09 -0.14
N ASN A 69 -19.83 -1.95 -0.24
CA ASN A 69 -20.44 -0.66 0.05
C ASN A 69 -20.89 0.04 -1.24
N SER A 70 -21.95 -0.50 -1.86
CA SER A 70 -22.77 0.26 -2.82
C SER A 70 -23.62 1.28 -2.05
N THR A 71 -23.01 2.15 -1.26
CA THR A 71 -23.66 3.35 -0.75
C THR A 71 -22.74 4.56 -0.89
N ARG A 72 -23.32 5.61 -1.49
CA ARG A 72 -22.81 6.95 -1.86
C ARG A 72 -22.63 7.07 -3.37
N GLY A 73 -23.51 7.73 -4.11
CA GLY A 73 -24.69 8.56 -3.80
C GLY A 73 -25.27 9.07 -5.11
#